data_AF-A0A7R8H0C6-F1
#
_entry.id   AF-A0A7R8H0C6-F1
#
_cell.length_a   1.000
_cell.length_b   1.000
_cell.length_c   1.000
_cell.angle_alpha   90.00
_cell.angle_beta   90.00
_cell.angle_gamma   90.00
#
_symmetry.space_group_name_H-M   'P 1'
#
loop_
_entity.id
_entity.type
_entity.pdbx_description
1 polymer ?
#
loop_
_entity_poly.entity_id
_entity_poly.type
_entity_poly.pdbx_seq_one_letter_code
_entity_poly.pdbx_strand_id
1 'polypeptide(L)'
;MQSSLDEATDPWGVKVERVEIKDVRLPVQLQRAMAAEAEAAREARAKVIAAEGEQKASRALKEAADVIQESPSALQLRYLQTLTGISAEKNSTIIFPLPIDLIKSFMK
;
A
#
# COMPACT_ATOMS: atom_id res chain seq x y z
N MET A 1 33.37 0.95 20.83
CA MET A 1 34.39 1.23 19.78
C MET A 1 35.02 2.60 20.00
N GLN A 2 34.26 3.70 20.07
CA GLN A 2 34.80 5.02 20.42
C GLN A 2 35.47 5.04 21.81
N SER A 3 34.79 4.52 22.84
CA SER A 3 35.34 4.45 24.21
C SER A 3 36.65 3.66 24.30
N SER A 4 36.74 2.54 23.59
CA SER A 4 37.92 1.67 23.57
C SER A 4 39.13 2.32 22.90
N LEU A 5 38.91 3.22 21.95
CA LEU A 5 39.96 3.94 21.24
C LEU A 5 40.42 5.16 22.04
N ASP A 6 39.49 5.88 22.67
CA ASP A 6 39.78 7.03 23.54
C ASP A 6 40.67 6.63 24.73
N GLU A 7 40.31 5.53 25.42
CA GLU A 7 41.09 4.97 26.54
C GLU A 7 42.51 4.54 26.13
N ALA A 8 42.69 4.08 24.89
CA ALA A 8 44.00 3.69 24.37
C ALA A 8 44.88 4.90 23.98
N THR A 9 44.26 6.06 23.67
CA THR A 9 44.96 7.28 23.24
C THR A 9 45.19 8.30 24.37
N ASP A 10 44.55 8.11 25.52
CA ASP A 10 44.74 8.93 26.73
C ASP A 10 46.21 9.09 27.17
N PRO A 11 47.07 8.04 27.17
CA PRO A 11 48.49 8.18 27.53
C PRO A 11 49.29 9.07 26.57
N TRP A 12 48.79 9.29 25.35
CA TRP A 12 49.41 10.15 24.34
C TRP A 12 48.84 11.56 24.34
N GLY A 13 47.86 11.86 25.20
CA GLY A 13 47.22 13.18 25.31
C GLY A 13 46.36 13.55 24.11
N VAL A 14 45.88 12.55 23.36
CA VAL A 14 45.05 12.76 22.15
C VAL A 14 43.60 12.35 22.47
N LYS A 15 42.65 13.27 22.23
CA LYS A 15 41.22 13.05 22.44
C LYS A 15 40.52 12.63 21.15
N VAL A 16 39.75 11.54 21.18
CA VAL A 16 39.05 11.02 19.99
C VAL A 16 37.64 11.61 19.86
N GLU A 17 37.43 12.53 18.92
CA GLU A 17 36.12 13.19 18.74
C GLU A 17 35.07 12.33 18.03
N ARG A 18 35.46 11.56 17.00
CA ARG A 18 34.53 10.75 16.20
C ARG A 18 35.21 9.52 15.61
N VAL A 19 34.51 8.39 15.64
CA VAL A 19 34.94 7.14 15.00
C VAL A 19 33.92 6.74 13.95
N GLU A 20 34.36 6.61 12.71
CA GLU A 20 33.55 6.18 11.58
C GLU A 20 34.18 4.96 10.91
N ILE A 21 33.33 4.03 10.49
CA ILE A 21 33.76 2.88 9.69
C ILE A 21 33.86 3.35 8.24
N LYS A 22 35.07 3.28 7.67
CA LYS A 22 35.35 3.81 6.32
C LYS A 22 35.05 2.82 5.20
N ASP A 23 35.34 1.54 5.39
CA ASP A 23 35.13 0.49 4.39
C ASP A 23 34.90 -0.85 5.10
N VAL A 24 33.93 -1.63 4.61
CA VAL A 24 33.67 -3.01 5.05
C VAL A 24 33.59 -3.85 3.79
N ARG A 25 34.55 -4.75 3.62
CA ARG A 25 34.62 -5.63 2.45
C ARG A 25 34.06 -6.99 2.79
N LEU A 26 32.95 -7.32 2.16
CA LEU A 26 32.36 -8.65 2.21
C LEU A 26 32.83 -9.46 0.99
N PRO A 27 33.05 -10.78 1.13
CA PRO A 27 33.30 -11.64 -0.01
C PRO A 27 32.12 -11.56 -1.01
N VAL A 28 32.43 -11.47 -2.31
CA VAL A 28 31.43 -11.31 -3.38
C VAL A 28 30.38 -12.43 -3.37
N GLN A 29 30.78 -13.64 -3.01
CA GLN A 29 29.86 -14.79 -2.89
C GLN A 29 28.81 -14.59 -1.79
N LEU A 30 29.23 -14.09 -0.62
CA LEU A 30 28.33 -13.84 0.50
C LEU A 30 27.41 -12.66 0.22
N GLN A 31 27.92 -11.60 -0.42
CA GLN A 31 27.10 -10.45 -0.81
C GLN A 31 25.95 -10.85 -1.74
N ARG A 32 26.22 -11.74 -2.71
CA ARG A 32 25.20 -12.26 -3.63
C ARG A 32 24.16 -13.14 -2.93
N ALA A 33 24.62 -14.04 -2.06
CA ALA A 33 23.71 -14.90 -1.29
C ALA A 33 22.80 -14.07 -0.38
N MET A 34 23.36 -13.08 0.32
CA MET A 34 22.61 -12.19 1.21
C MET A 34 21.62 -11.31 0.44
N ALA A 35 21.99 -10.82 -0.74
CA ALA A 35 21.08 -10.07 -1.61
C ALA A 35 19.90 -10.93 -2.08
N ALA A 36 20.16 -12.17 -2.53
CA ALA A 36 19.12 -13.09 -2.97
C ALA A 36 18.15 -13.47 -1.84
N GLU A 37 18.67 -13.73 -0.63
CA GLU A 37 17.85 -14.00 0.55
C GLU A 37 17.00 -12.78 0.93
N ALA A 38 17.60 -11.59 0.94
CA ALA A 38 16.89 -10.35 1.26
C ALA A 38 15.77 -10.05 0.25
N GLU A 39 16.00 -10.30 -1.04
CA GLU A 39 15.00 -10.14 -2.09
C GLU A 39 13.83 -11.12 -1.90
N ALA A 40 14.13 -12.42 -1.71
CA ALA A 40 13.10 -13.43 -1.47
C ALA A 40 12.27 -13.12 -0.20
N ALA A 41 12.91 -12.71 0.89
CA ALA A 41 12.22 -12.31 2.11
C ALA A 41 11.35 -11.06 1.90
N ARG A 42 11.82 -10.09 1.10
CA ARG A 42 11.06 -8.88 0.76
C ARG A 42 9.83 -9.22 -0.08
N GLU A 43 9.98 -10.05 -1.11
CA GLU A 43 8.87 -10.48 -1.96
C GLU A 43 7.82 -11.27 -1.18
N ALA A 44 8.26 -12.20 -0.32
CA ALA A 44 7.36 -12.96 0.53
C ALA A 44 6.53 -12.04 1.45
N ARG A 45 7.20 -11.08 2.11
CA ARG A 45 6.51 -10.07 2.93
C ARG A 45 5.55 -9.19 2.13
N ALA A 46 5.95 -8.78 0.91
CA ALA A 46 5.09 -7.99 0.05
C ALA A 46 3.79 -8.74 -0.31
N LYS A 47 3.88 -10.05 -0.60
CA LYS A 47 2.70 -10.89 -0.89
C LYS A 47 1.77 -11.02 0.31
N VAL A 48 2.32 -11.19 1.52
CA VAL A 48 1.51 -11.24 2.76
C VAL A 48 0.77 -9.92 2.98
N ILE A 49 1.47 -8.79 2.86
CA ILE A 49 0.88 -7.46 3.03
C ILE A 49 -0.22 -7.22 1.99
N ALA A 50 0.01 -7.61 0.73
CA ALA A 50 -0.99 -7.48 -0.32
C ALA A 50 -2.25 -8.31 -0.01
N ALA A 51 -2.09 -9.58 0.40
CA ALA A 51 -3.20 -10.45 0.75
C ALA A 51 -3.99 -9.94 1.97
N GLU A 52 -3.31 -9.44 3.00
CA GLU A 52 -3.95 -8.81 4.15
C GLU A 52 -4.70 -7.52 3.76
N GLY A 53 -4.10 -6.71 2.89
CA GLY A 53 -4.72 -5.51 2.34
C GLY A 53 -5.99 -5.82 1.57
N GLU A 54 -5.95 -6.85 0.71
CA GLU A 54 -7.10 -7.33 -0.05
C GLU A 54 -8.20 -7.83 0.89
N GLN A 55 -7.87 -8.64 1.90
CA GLN A 55 -8.86 -9.10 2.87
C GLN A 55 -9.54 -7.94 3.61
N LYS A 56 -8.77 -6.93 4.05
CA LYS A 56 -9.33 -5.74 4.71
C LYS A 56 -10.23 -4.94 3.76
N ALA A 57 -9.80 -4.76 2.51
CA ALA A 57 -10.60 -4.08 1.50
C ALA A 57 -11.90 -4.83 1.22
N SER A 58 -11.87 -6.16 1.06
CA SER A 58 -13.07 -6.97 0.84
C SER A 58 -14.05 -6.88 2.00
N ARG A 59 -13.58 -6.86 3.25
CA ARG A 59 -14.45 -6.68 4.43
C ARG A 59 -15.13 -5.31 4.43
N ALA A 60 -14.37 -4.25 4.19
CA ALA A 60 -14.93 -2.89 4.12
C ALA A 60 -15.95 -2.76 2.98
N LEU A 61 -15.68 -3.37 1.82
CA LEU A 61 -16.62 -3.38 0.70
C LEU A 61 -17.90 -4.17 1.01
N LYS A 62 -17.79 -5.30 1.73
CA LYS A 62 -18.95 -6.05 2.19
C LYS A 62 -19.81 -5.21 3.12
N GLU A 63 -19.21 -4.60 4.14
CA GLU A 63 -19.92 -3.72 5.08
C GLU A 63 -20.62 -2.57 4.33
N ALA A 64 -19.93 -1.94 3.38
CA ALA A 64 -20.53 -0.91 2.55
C ALA A 64 -21.70 -1.43 1.70
N ALA A 65 -21.62 -2.67 1.19
CA ALA A 65 -22.71 -3.29 0.44
C ALA A 65 -23.92 -3.60 1.34
N ASP A 66 -23.69 -4.14 2.54
CA ASP A 66 -24.72 -4.44 3.53
C ASP A 66 -25.48 -3.15 3.91
N VAL A 67 -24.76 -2.05 4.20
CA VAL A 67 -25.36 -0.73 4.50
C VAL A 67 -26.19 -0.19 3.32
N ILE A 68 -25.77 -0.44 2.09
CA ILE A 68 -26.51 0.01 0.90
C ILE A 68 -27.76 -0.83 0.66
N GLN A 69 -27.72 -2.11 1.02
CA GLN A 69 -28.89 -2.97 0.95
C GLN A 69 -29.96 -2.54 1.96
N GLU A 70 -29.56 -2.08 3.14
CA GLU A 70 -30.48 -1.56 4.16
C GLU A 70 -31.19 -0.25 3.72
N SER A 71 -30.56 0.55 2.86
CA SER A 71 -31.12 1.81 2.37
C SER A 71 -31.17 1.85 0.84
N PRO A 72 -32.32 1.52 0.21
CA PRO A 72 -32.47 1.55 -1.25
C PRO A 72 -32.13 2.91 -1.89
N SER A 73 -32.34 4.00 -1.16
CA SER A 73 -31.97 5.36 -1.61
C SER A 73 -30.46 5.57 -1.73
N ALA A 74 -29.64 4.81 -0.99
CA ALA A 74 -28.18 4.90 -1.06
C ALA A 74 -27.64 4.44 -2.42
N LEU A 75 -28.28 3.45 -3.05
CA LEU A 75 -27.91 2.98 -4.38
C LEU A 75 -28.19 4.06 -5.44
N GLN A 76 -29.29 4.79 -5.30
CA GLN A 76 -29.65 5.91 -6.18
C GLN A 76 -28.70 7.11 -6.01
N LEU A 77 -28.29 7.44 -4.77
CA LEU A 77 -27.27 8.46 -4.53
C LEU A 77 -25.91 8.05 -5.11
N ARG A 78 -25.52 6.78 -4.97
CA ARG A 78 -24.29 6.27 -5.59
C ARG A 78 -24.36 6.33 -7.11
N TYR A 79 -25.51 6.00 -7.71
CA TYR A 79 -25.76 6.17 -9.13
C TYR A 79 -25.58 7.64 -9.58
N LEU A 80 -26.19 8.60 -8.87
CA LEU A 80 -26.00 10.02 -9.16
C LEU A 80 -24.54 10.47 -9.03
N GLN A 81 -23.80 9.98 -8.03
CA GLN A 81 -22.37 10.25 -7.88
C GLN A 81 -21.54 9.70 -9.05
N THR A 82 -21.85 8.48 -9.51
CA THR A 82 -21.17 7.92 -10.70
C THR A 82 -21.45 8.76 -11.95
N LEU A 83 -22.66 9.29 -12.11
CA LEU A 83 -23.00 10.19 -13.22
C LEU A 83 -22.22 11.50 -13.15
N THR A 84 -22.05 12.09 -11.97
CA THR A 84 -21.22 13.29 -11.82
C THR A 84 -19.74 13.03 -12.11
N GLY A 85 -19.21 11.86 -11.74
CA GLY A 85 -17.84 11.46 -12.05
C GLY A 85 -17.63 11.27 -13.55
N ILE A 86 -18.53 10.56 -14.22
CA ILE A 86 -18.50 10.34 -15.67
C ILE A 86 -18.66 11.67 -16.43
N SER A 87 -19.52 12.58 -15.96
CA SER A 87 -19.73 13.89 -16.58
C SER A 87 -18.50 14.81 -16.46
N ALA A 88 -17.60 14.57 -15.50
CA ALA A 88 -16.37 15.36 -15.35
C ALA A 88 -15.30 14.94 -16.36
N GLU A 89 -15.25 13.66 -16.73
CA GLU A 89 -14.45 13.16 -17.84
C GLU A 89 -15.18 13.49 -19.15
N LYS A 90 -14.70 14.47 -19.92
CA LYS A 90 -15.30 14.94 -21.18
C LYS A 90 -15.41 13.84 -22.28
N ASN A 91 -16.24 12.82 -22.11
CA ASN A 91 -16.46 11.73 -23.05
C ASN A 91 -17.84 11.87 -23.71
N SER A 92 -17.88 11.86 -25.05
CA SER A 92 -19.07 12.23 -25.84
C SER A 92 -20.09 11.11 -26.05
N THR A 93 -19.87 9.92 -25.48
CA THR A 93 -20.80 8.77 -25.60
C THR A 93 -21.03 8.16 -24.22
N ILE A 94 -22.18 8.46 -23.62
CA ILE A 94 -22.60 7.91 -22.32
C ILE A 94 -23.56 6.75 -22.61
N ILE A 95 -23.10 5.52 -22.38
CA ILE A 95 -23.97 4.33 -22.44
C ILE A 95 -24.73 4.28 -21.11
N PHE A 96 -26.04 4.54 -21.17
CA PHE A 96 -26.94 4.48 -20.01
C PHE A 96 -27.54 3.07 -19.87
N PRO A 97 -27.10 2.25 -18.90
CA PRO A 97 -27.87 1.08 -18.51
C PRO A 97 -29.09 1.56 -17.70
N LEU A 98 -30.26 1.61 -18.33
CA LEU A 98 -31.51 1.89 -17.63
C LEU A 98 -31.84 0.73 -16.67
N PRO A 99 -32.05 0.98 -15.37
CA PRO A 99 -32.46 -0.04 -14.42
C PRO A 99 -33.82 -0.62 -14.83
N ILE A 100 -33.92 -1.95 -14.85
CA ILE A 100 -35.14 -2.68 -15.25
C ILE A 100 -36.31 -2.32 -14.32
N ASP A 101 -36.04 -1.90 -13.08
CA ASP A 101 -37.04 -1.45 -12.12
C ASP A 101 -37.76 -0.16 -12.54
N LEU A 102 -37.07 0.76 -13.23
CA LEU A 102 -37.67 1.96 -13.85
C LEU A 102 -38.58 1.57 -15.03
N ILE A 103 -38.18 0.56 -15.81
CA ILE A 103 -38.97 0.05 -16.95
C ILE A 103 -40.25 -0.64 -16.46
N LYS A 104 -40.19 -1.41 -15.37
CA LYS A 104 -41.37 -2.04 -14.76
C LYS A 104 -42.44 -1.03 -14.33
N SER A 105 -42.05 0.17 -13.89
CA SER A 105 -42.99 1.22 -13.51
C SER A 105 -43.74 1.84 -14.69
N PHE A 106 -43.21 1.72 -15.92
CA PHE A 106 -43.84 2.20 -17.15
C PHE A 106 -44.59 1.11 -17.93
N MET A 107 -44.39 -0.16 -17.56
CA MET A 107 -45.04 -1.33 -18.17
C MET A 107 -46.27 -1.85 -17.39
N LYS A 108 -46.79 -1.08 -16.43
CA LYS A 108 -48.01 -1.42 -15.69
C LYS A 108 -49.14 -0.47 -16.05
#